data_AF-A0A3D9CBK2-F1
#
_entry.id   AF-A0A3D9CBK2-F1
#
_cell.length_a   1.000
_cell.length_b   1.000
_cell.length_c   1.000
_cell.angle_alpha   90.00
_cell.angle_beta   90.00
_cell.angle_gamma   90.00
#
_symmetry.space_group_name_H-M   'P 1'
#
loop_
_entity.id
_entity.type
_entity.pdbx_description
1 polymer ?
#
loop_
_entity_poly.entity_id
_entity_poly.type
_entity_poly.pdbx_seq_one_letter_code
_entity_poly.pdbx_strand_id
1 'polypeptide(L)'
;MKKTIVLFLISLFTLQSCSINTEVLYHKDSATSMITDVDTREFMAEMQAMTPDSLKQEKFKDIDRFPTVWTSMYDLIKKEGKLKTENQDTIRILKKVFLKSTKDDKNAIPAGFSFKMDHFTPNDYEIIKNFNKGEKLPFDQNVLNIWDGKTLTINTDFFNLKNIEEVLKSKGSDEQTEKMEGMMMMFFKNIGTTLKFENKIKSITGKHDWLKQIDDYSVRIVYDLKAMNDKDAKLKNTDKKIVIVTE
;
A
#
# COMPACT_ATOMS: atom_id res chain seq x y z
N MET A 1 38.20 2.76 23.72
CA MET A 1 36.96 1.97 23.77
C MET A 1 35.67 2.80 23.89
N LYS A 2 35.64 3.93 24.63
CA LYS A 2 34.41 4.77 24.73
C LYS A 2 33.97 5.48 23.43
N LYS A 3 34.91 5.86 22.55
CA LYS A 3 34.59 6.54 21.28
C LYS A 3 34.03 5.61 20.19
N THR A 4 34.40 4.33 20.22
CA THR A 4 33.91 3.31 19.27
C THR A 4 32.45 2.92 19.57
N ILE A 5 32.06 2.92 20.84
CA ILE A 5 30.68 2.61 21.27
C ILE A 5 29.70 3.72 20.81
N VAL A 6 30.13 4.98 20.82
CA VAL A 6 29.30 6.10 20.36
C VAL A 6 29.08 6.07 18.84
N LEU A 7 30.11 5.70 18.06
CA LEU A 7 29.98 5.49 16.61
C LEU A 7 29.04 4.32 16.27
N PHE A 8 29.09 3.23 17.05
CA PHE A 8 28.18 2.09 16.90
C PHE A 8 26.73 2.45 17.27
N LEU A 9 26.54 3.28 18.29
CA LEU A 9 25.22 3.78 18.70
C LEU A 9 24.62 4.74 17.68
N ILE A 10 25.43 5.59 17.04
CA ILE A 10 24.95 6.52 15.99
C ILE A 10 24.59 5.77 14.71
N SER A 11 25.32 4.70 14.34
CA SER A 11 24.94 3.84 13.21
C SER A 11 23.64 3.05 13.44
N LEU A 12 23.19 2.91 14.68
CA LEU A 12 21.92 2.24 15.00
C LEU A 12 20.68 3.14 14.80
N PHE A 13 20.84 4.45 14.63
CA PHE A 13 19.71 5.39 14.54
C PHE A 13 19.30 5.79 13.12
N THR A 14 19.99 5.30 12.08
CA THR A 14 19.68 5.64 10.68
C THR A 14 18.96 4.54 9.90
N LEU A 15 18.59 3.44 10.55
CA LEU A 15 17.74 2.40 9.94
C LEU A 15 16.26 2.84 9.97
N GLN A 16 15.92 3.91 9.26
CA GLN A 16 14.55 4.29 8.98
C GLN A 16 13.93 3.36 7.95
N SER A 17 13.41 2.24 8.44
CA SER A 17 12.66 1.23 7.69
C SER A 17 11.72 1.78 6.63
N CYS A 18 11.56 1.04 5.54
CA CYS A 18 10.48 1.27 4.59
C CYS A 18 9.12 1.28 5.33
N SER A 19 8.30 2.27 5.02
CA SER A 19 6.99 2.43 5.62
C SER A 19 5.92 2.49 4.53
N ILE A 20 4.82 1.79 4.77
CA ILE A 20 3.63 1.85 3.93
C ILE A 20 2.54 2.52 4.75
N ASN A 21 2.12 3.70 4.33
CA ASN A 21 1.02 4.41 4.94
C ASN A 21 -0.13 4.50 3.94
N THR A 22 -1.25 3.87 4.27
CA THR A 22 -2.48 4.03 3.52
C THR A 22 -3.46 4.90 4.30
N GLU A 23 -4.15 5.79 3.59
CA GLU A 23 -5.29 6.54 4.06
C GLU A 23 -6.47 6.23 3.15
N VAL A 24 -7.60 5.84 3.73
CA VAL A 24 -8.86 5.59 3.04
C VAL A 24 -9.88 6.57 3.60
N LEU A 25 -10.53 7.35 2.74
CA LEU A 25 -11.65 8.21 3.07
C LEU A 25 -12.94 7.55 2.58
N TYR A 26 -13.86 7.32 3.51
CA TYR A 26 -15.21 6.81 3.25
C TYR A 26 -16.19 7.98 3.11
N HIS A 27 -16.77 8.12 1.92
CA HIS A 27 -17.68 9.21 1.55
C HIS A 27 -19.15 8.85 1.83
N LYS A 28 -20.00 9.86 2.09
CA LYS A 28 -21.43 9.64 2.39
C LYS A 28 -22.22 8.98 1.26
N ASP A 29 -21.76 9.10 0.02
CA ASP A 29 -22.38 8.52 -1.18
C ASP A 29 -21.90 7.08 -1.47
N SER A 30 -21.40 6.40 -0.43
CA SER A 30 -20.83 5.05 -0.50
C SER A 30 -19.54 4.95 -1.34
N ALA A 31 -18.98 6.06 -1.83
CA ALA A 31 -17.70 6.05 -2.50
C ALA A 31 -16.53 6.00 -1.51
N THR A 32 -15.35 5.64 -2.01
CA THR A 32 -14.10 5.64 -1.26
C THR A 32 -12.99 6.34 -2.04
N SER A 33 -12.19 7.13 -1.34
CA SER A 33 -10.92 7.63 -1.87
C SER A 33 -9.79 6.99 -1.09
N MET A 34 -8.66 6.74 -1.74
CA MET A 34 -7.51 6.09 -1.12
C MET A 34 -6.23 6.76 -1.56
N ILE A 35 -5.30 6.96 -0.62
CA ILE A 35 -3.91 7.32 -0.90
C ILE A 35 -3.01 6.31 -0.19
N THR A 36 -2.06 5.73 -0.90
CA THR A 36 -1.03 4.86 -0.33
C THR A 36 0.32 5.45 -0.65
N ASP A 37 1.08 5.78 0.38
CA ASP A 37 2.46 6.21 0.30
C ASP A 37 3.39 5.07 0.70
N VAL A 38 4.39 4.80 -0.14
CA VAL A 38 5.41 3.78 0.06
C VAL A 38 6.76 4.48 0.10
N ASP A 39 7.39 4.48 1.27
CA ASP A 39 8.79 4.89 1.41
C ASP A 39 9.69 3.71 1.02
N THR A 40 10.50 3.90 0.00
CA THR A 40 11.38 2.86 -0.55
C THR A 40 12.87 3.21 -0.42
N ARG A 41 13.23 4.27 0.32
CA ARG A 41 14.61 4.78 0.37
C ARG A 41 15.63 3.70 0.71
N GLU A 42 15.41 3.01 1.83
CA GLU A 42 16.33 1.97 2.30
C GLU A 42 16.37 0.77 1.38
N PHE A 43 15.20 0.30 0.94
CA PHE A 43 15.09 -0.82 0.03
C PHE A 43 15.84 -0.54 -1.27
N MET A 44 15.67 0.65 -1.84
CA MET A 44 16.36 1.04 -3.07
C MET A 44 17.86 1.23 -2.86
N ALA A 45 18.28 1.78 -1.72
CA ALA A 45 19.70 1.92 -1.38
C ALA A 45 20.39 0.55 -1.26
N GLU A 46 19.75 -0.41 -0.60
CA GLU A 46 20.29 -1.77 -0.47
C GLU A 46 20.29 -2.48 -1.83
N MET A 47 19.20 -2.38 -2.60
CA MET A 47 19.15 -2.93 -3.95
C MET A 47 20.27 -2.39 -4.82
N GLN A 48 20.57 -1.09 -4.74
CA GLN A 48 21.70 -0.49 -5.44
C GLN A 48 23.04 -1.03 -4.94
N ALA A 49 23.22 -1.20 -3.64
CA ALA A 49 24.46 -1.74 -3.07
C ALA A 49 24.70 -3.20 -3.50
N MET A 50 23.65 -4.00 -3.59
CA MET A 50 23.69 -5.40 -4.00
C MET A 50 23.74 -5.61 -5.52
N THR A 51 23.37 -4.59 -6.31
CA THR A 51 23.37 -4.69 -7.78
C THR A 51 24.79 -4.44 -8.30
N PRO A 52 25.39 -5.37 -9.09
CA PRO A 52 26.68 -5.15 -9.72
C PRO A 52 26.67 -3.88 -10.60
N ASP A 53 27.76 -3.12 -10.62
CA ASP A 53 27.85 -1.85 -11.36
C ASP A 53 27.49 -2.01 -12.86
N SER A 54 27.83 -3.16 -13.45
CA SER A 54 27.51 -3.50 -14.84
C SER A 54 25.99 -3.61 -15.13
N LEU A 55 25.17 -3.84 -14.10
CA LEU A 55 23.71 -4.04 -14.23
C LEU A 55 22.88 -2.85 -13.71
N LYS A 56 23.51 -1.87 -13.04
CA LYS A 56 22.80 -0.74 -12.42
C LYS A 56 22.02 0.09 -13.42
N GLN A 57 22.63 0.48 -14.54
CA GLN A 57 21.95 1.27 -15.57
C GLN A 57 20.72 0.54 -16.12
N GLU A 58 20.84 -0.75 -16.41
CA GLU A 58 19.73 -1.53 -16.98
C GLU A 58 18.59 -1.73 -15.99
N LYS A 59 18.89 -2.05 -14.73
CA LYS A 59 17.90 -2.29 -13.66
C LYS A 59 17.07 -1.04 -13.32
N PHE A 60 17.66 0.14 -13.47
CA PHE A 60 17.06 1.40 -13.01
C PHE A 60 16.69 2.37 -14.14
N LYS A 61 16.82 1.97 -15.42
CA LYS A 61 16.53 2.82 -16.60
C LYS A 61 15.09 3.34 -16.68
N ASP A 62 14.14 2.56 -16.17
CA ASP A 62 12.71 2.86 -16.28
C ASP A 62 12.18 3.75 -15.14
N ILE A 63 13.04 4.12 -14.19
CA ILE A 63 12.65 4.92 -13.03
C ILE A 63 12.07 6.29 -13.42
N ASP A 64 12.61 6.92 -14.46
CA ASP A 64 12.16 8.23 -14.92
C ASP A 64 10.78 8.20 -15.59
N ARG A 65 10.21 7.00 -15.82
CA ARG A 65 8.82 6.86 -16.31
C ARG A 65 7.80 7.18 -15.22
N PHE A 66 8.20 7.16 -13.96
CA PHE A 66 7.34 7.52 -12.85
C PHE A 66 7.24 9.04 -12.70
N PRO A 67 6.03 9.61 -12.69
CA PRO A 67 5.84 11.06 -12.69
C PRO A 67 6.09 11.65 -11.30
N THR A 68 6.69 12.84 -11.21
CA THR A 68 6.89 13.54 -9.93
C THR A 68 5.66 14.34 -9.46
N VAL A 69 4.66 14.45 -10.31
CA VAL A 69 3.35 15.06 -10.02
C VAL A 69 2.26 14.01 -10.18
N TRP A 70 1.13 14.18 -9.48
CA TRP A 70 -0.01 13.29 -9.62
C TRP A 70 -0.45 13.21 -11.08
N THR A 71 -0.27 12.03 -11.68
CA THR A 71 -0.64 11.78 -13.08
C THR A 71 -1.54 10.57 -13.12
N SER A 72 -2.64 10.67 -13.87
CA SER A 72 -3.59 9.56 -13.98
C SER A 72 -2.99 8.39 -14.76
N MET A 73 -3.42 7.16 -14.48
CA MET A 73 -3.02 6.00 -15.27
C MET A 73 -3.42 6.17 -16.74
N TYR A 74 -4.57 6.80 -17.00
CA TYR A 74 -4.99 7.15 -18.35
C TYR A 74 -3.93 7.99 -19.08
N ASP A 75 -3.46 9.08 -18.47
CA ASP A 75 -2.49 9.97 -19.10
C ASP A 75 -1.13 9.31 -19.27
N LEU A 76 -0.70 8.49 -18.29
CA LEU A 76 0.54 7.70 -18.40
C LEU A 76 0.49 6.72 -19.56
N ILE A 77 -0.55 5.88 -19.63
CA ILE A 77 -0.71 4.87 -20.68
C ILE A 77 -0.87 5.53 -22.06
N LYS A 78 -1.59 6.65 -22.12
CA LYS A 78 -1.75 7.45 -23.34
C LYS A 78 -0.43 8.06 -23.82
N LYS A 79 0.37 8.63 -22.91
CA LYS A 79 1.70 9.18 -23.22
C LYS A 79 2.64 8.12 -23.77
N GLU A 80 2.52 6.87 -23.30
CA GLU A 80 3.29 5.74 -23.80
C GLU A 80 2.75 5.13 -25.11
N GLY A 81 1.63 5.63 -25.66
CA GLY A 81 1.00 5.08 -26.86
C GLY A 81 0.40 3.68 -26.66
N LYS A 82 0.14 3.28 -25.41
CA LYS A 82 -0.32 1.92 -25.05
C LYS A 82 -1.82 1.83 -24.74
N LEU A 83 -2.55 2.93 -24.85
CA LEU A 83 -3.99 2.92 -24.59
C LEU A 83 -4.72 2.27 -25.76
N LYS A 84 -5.12 1.00 -25.60
CA LYS A 84 -5.75 0.19 -26.66
C LYS A 84 -7.27 0.02 -26.50
N THR A 85 -7.86 0.54 -25.42
CA THR A 85 -9.28 0.35 -25.11
C THR A 85 -10.10 1.58 -25.47
N GLU A 86 -11.27 1.35 -26.06
CA GLU A 86 -12.30 2.37 -26.31
C GLU A 86 -13.45 2.28 -25.28
N ASN A 87 -13.39 1.31 -24.36
CA ASN A 87 -14.39 1.12 -23.33
C ASN A 87 -14.41 2.33 -22.37
N GLN A 88 -15.55 3.03 -22.33
CA GLN A 88 -15.70 4.26 -21.56
C GLN A 88 -15.60 4.05 -20.06
N ASP A 89 -16.08 2.92 -19.53
CA ASP A 89 -15.93 2.57 -18.12
C ASP A 89 -14.48 2.35 -17.76
N THR A 90 -13.72 1.60 -18.57
CA THR A 90 -12.27 1.43 -18.36
C THR A 90 -11.54 2.77 -18.39
N ILE A 91 -11.85 3.62 -19.36
CA ILE A 91 -11.25 4.96 -19.47
C ILE A 91 -11.59 5.80 -18.24
N ARG A 92 -12.83 5.76 -17.76
CA ARG A 92 -13.26 6.46 -16.53
C ARG A 92 -12.45 5.99 -15.32
N ILE A 93 -12.29 4.68 -15.13
CA ILE A 93 -11.51 4.10 -14.03
C ILE A 93 -10.04 4.53 -14.09
N LEU A 94 -9.41 4.44 -15.27
CA LEU A 94 -8.00 4.82 -15.45
C LEU A 94 -7.74 6.30 -15.15
N LYS A 95 -8.75 7.16 -15.32
CA LYS A 95 -8.67 8.58 -14.94
C LYS A 95 -8.76 8.81 -13.42
N LYS A 96 -9.32 7.85 -12.67
CA LYS A 96 -9.46 7.92 -11.20
C LYS A 96 -8.27 7.34 -10.44
N VAL A 97 -7.38 6.61 -11.11
CA VAL A 97 -6.16 6.05 -10.49
C VAL A 97 -4.96 6.90 -10.86
N PHE A 98 -4.18 7.32 -9.87
CA PHE A 98 -3.04 8.21 -10.04
C PHE A 98 -1.78 7.64 -9.40
N LEU A 99 -0.65 8.02 -9.97
CA LEU A 99 0.68 7.69 -9.49
C LEU A 99 1.52 8.95 -9.34
N LYS A 100 2.41 8.95 -8.36
CA LYS A 100 3.42 9.97 -8.13
C LYS A 100 4.65 9.33 -7.51
N SER A 101 5.85 9.62 -8.01
CA SER A 101 7.11 9.29 -7.35
C SER A 101 7.61 10.50 -6.55
N THR A 102 8.19 10.24 -5.39
CA THR A 102 8.93 11.24 -4.62
C THR A 102 10.41 11.06 -4.92
N LYS A 103 11.05 12.04 -5.53
CA LYS A 103 12.50 12.04 -5.76
C LYS A 103 13.21 12.71 -4.59
N ASP A 104 14.39 12.21 -4.23
CA ASP A 104 15.33 12.94 -3.38
C ASP A 104 16.20 13.79 -4.31
N ASP A 105 16.32 15.09 -4.05
CA ASP A 105 17.06 16.04 -4.90
C ASP A 105 18.53 15.64 -5.14
N LYS A 106 19.06 14.73 -4.31
CA LYS A 106 20.44 14.22 -4.40
C LYS A 106 20.59 12.95 -5.24
N ASN A 107 19.50 12.24 -5.56
CA ASN A 107 19.54 10.90 -6.17
C ASN A 107 18.58 10.76 -7.35
N ALA A 108 19.03 10.09 -8.42
CA ALA A 108 18.18 9.78 -9.58
C ALA A 108 17.06 8.77 -9.24
N ILE A 109 17.18 8.03 -8.13
CA ILE A 109 16.20 7.03 -7.71
C ILE A 109 15.16 7.64 -6.75
N PRO A 110 13.85 7.40 -6.98
CA PRO A 110 12.79 7.79 -6.09
C PRO A 110 13.00 7.31 -4.67
N ALA A 111 12.85 8.23 -3.74
CA ALA A 111 12.72 7.96 -2.32
C ALA A 111 11.41 7.21 -2.00
N GLY A 112 10.40 7.32 -2.85
CA GLY A 112 9.15 6.59 -2.65
C GLY A 112 8.16 6.74 -3.79
N PHE A 113 7.05 6.04 -3.64
CA PHE A 113 5.94 6.06 -4.58
C PHE A 113 4.62 6.26 -3.84
N SER A 114 3.76 7.10 -4.40
CA SER A 114 2.42 7.35 -3.91
C SER A 114 1.42 6.93 -4.97
N PHE A 115 0.40 6.17 -4.55
CA PHE A 115 -0.72 5.75 -5.35
C PHE A 115 -1.98 6.41 -4.82
N LYS A 116 -2.86 6.88 -5.69
CA LYS A 116 -4.15 7.46 -5.30
C LYS A 116 -5.29 6.88 -6.13
N MET A 117 -6.39 6.54 -5.47
CA MET A 117 -7.67 6.24 -6.07
C MET A 117 -8.67 7.31 -5.66
N ASP A 118 -9.30 7.95 -6.62
CA ASP A 118 -10.18 9.10 -6.40
C ASP A 118 -11.64 8.72 -6.57
N HIS A 119 -12.41 8.84 -5.49
CA HIS A 119 -13.87 8.70 -5.47
C HIS A 119 -14.41 7.45 -6.18
N PHE A 120 -13.94 6.28 -5.76
CA PHE A 120 -14.36 4.97 -6.28
C PHE A 120 -15.71 4.55 -5.69
N THR A 121 -16.67 4.31 -6.57
CA THR A 121 -17.98 3.77 -6.20
C THR A 121 -17.95 2.24 -6.09
N PRO A 122 -18.93 1.60 -5.45
CA PRO A 122 -19.05 0.14 -5.47
C PRO A 122 -19.04 -0.46 -6.89
N ASN A 123 -19.67 0.23 -7.85
CA ASN A 123 -19.68 -0.20 -9.26
C ASN A 123 -18.28 -0.09 -9.91
N ASP A 124 -17.48 0.90 -9.52
CA ASP A 124 -16.12 1.05 -10.03
C ASP A 124 -15.23 -0.15 -9.63
N TYR A 125 -15.45 -0.71 -8.42
CA TYR A 125 -14.76 -1.93 -7.98
C TYR A 125 -15.18 -3.18 -8.76
N GLU A 126 -16.47 -3.33 -9.08
CA GLU A 126 -16.94 -4.42 -9.94
C GLU A 126 -16.35 -4.35 -11.35
N ILE A 127 -16.18 -3.14 -11.90
CA ILE A 127 -15.52 -2.93 -13.20
C ILE A 127 -14.05 -3.39 -13.14
N ILE A 128 -13.31 -3.01 -12.09
CA ILE A 128 -11.91 -3.45 -11.90
C ILE A 128 -11.81 -4.97 -11.78
N LYS A 129 -12.68 -5.59 -10.98
CA LYS A 129 -12.69 -7.05 -10.77
C LYS A 129 -12.85 -7.82 -12.09
N ASN A 130 -13.67 -7.29 -12.99
CA ASN A 130 -13.87 -7.88 -14.31
C ASN A 130 -12.69 -7.63 -15.28
N PHE A 131 -11.92 -6.56 -15.07
CA PHE A 131 -10.69 -6.27 -15.82
C PHE A 131 -9.52 -7.18 -15.40
N ASN A 132 -9.45 -7.55 -14.11
CA ASN A 132 -8.35 -8.31 -13.49
C ASN A 132 -8.31 -9.83 -13.80
N LYS A 133 -9.13 -10.36 -14.72
CA LYS A 133 -9.13 -11.81 -15.03
C LYS A 133 -7.83 -12.32 -15.68
N GLY A 134 -6.94 -11.42 -16.14
CA GLY A 134 -5.64 -11.76 -16.74
C GLY A 134 -4.39 -11.22 -16.03
N GLU A 135 -4.49 -10.14 -15.25
CA GLU A 135 -3.38 -9.54 -14.50
C GLU A 135 -3.91 -9.04 -13.15
N LYS A 136 -3.45 -9.59 -12.03
CA LYS A 136 -3.89 -9.18 -10.68
C LYS A 136 -3.30 -7.82 -10.32
N LEU A 137 -4.07 -6.74 -10.40
CA LEU A 137 -3.68 -5.45 -9.82
C LEU A 137 -3.67 -5.53 -8.27
N PRO A 138 -2.70 -4.89 -7.57
CA PRO A 138 -2.53 -4.96 -6.11
C PRO A 138 -3.61 -4.20 -5.29
N PHE A 139 -4.69 -3.72 -5.92
CA PHE A 139 -5.69 -2.86 -5.29
C PHE A 139 -6.74 -3.62 -4.47
N ASP A 140 -6.64 -4.95 -4.37
CA ASP A 140 -7.72 -5.84 -3.90
C ASP A 140 -8.06 -5.67 -2.41
N GLN A 141 -7.14 -5.16 -1.57
CA GLN A 141 -7.35 -5.16 -0.11
C GLN A 141 -8.45 -4.21 0.38
N ASN A 142 -8.68 -3.07 -0.29
CA ASN A 142 -9.75 -2.15 0.08
C ASN A 142 -11.10 -2.46 -0.61
N VAL A 143 -11.12 -3.45 -1.51
CA VAL A 143 -12.34 -4.00 -2.13
C VAL A 143 -13.11 -4.90 -1.16
N LEU A 144 -12.46 -5.35 -0.08
CA LEU A 144 -12.99 -6.36 0.83
C LEU A 144 -13.74 -5.76 2.04
N ASN A 145 -13.64 -4.45 2.24
CA ASN A 145 -14.45 -3.74 3.21
C ASN A 145 -15.75 -3.27 2.56
N ILE A 146 -16.88 -3.56 3.20
CA ILE A 146 -18.19 -3.16 2.68
C ILE A 146 -18.55 -1.82 3.32
N TRP A 147 -18.61 -0.77 2.51
CA TRP A 147 -19.07 0.55 2.89
C TRP A 147 -20.36 0.89 2.17
N ASP A 148 -21.40 1.24 2.92
CA ASP A 148 -22.73 1.58 2.37
C ASP A 148 -23.05 3.08 2.43
N GLY A 149 -22.11 3.94 2.82
CA GLY A 149 -22.33 5.37 3.06
C GLY A 149 -22.60 5.73 4.52
N LYS A 150 -22.81 4.73 5.39
CA LYS A 150 -23.02 4.89 6.83
C LYS A 150 -22.32 3.85 7.69
N THR A 151 -22.23 2.62 7.20
CA THR A 151 -21.71 1.47 7.94
C THR A 151 -20.54 0.88 7.16
N LEU A 152 -19.40 0.79 7.83
CA LEU A 152 -18.24 0.06 7.36
C LEU A 152 -18.20 -1.30 8.05
N THR A 153 -18.22 -2.36 7.25
CA THR A 153 -17.97 -3.72 7.71
C THR A 153 -16.59 -4.17 7.26
N ILE A 154 -15.76 -4.51 8.24
CA ILE A 154 -14.39 -5.02 8.04
C ILE A 154 -14.38 -6.50 8.38
N ASN A 155 -13.86 -7.31 7.46
CA ASN A 155 -13.51 -8.71 7.73
C ASN A 155 -12.02 -8.78 8.10
N THR A 156 -11.73 -9.13 9.35
CA THR A 156 -10.35 -9.14 9.86
C THR A 156 -9.55 -10.35 9.41
N ASP A 157 -10.17 -11.36 8.78
CA ASP A 157 -9.44 -12.47 8.15
C ASP A 157 -8.48 -11.96 7.05
N PHE A 158 -8.74 -10.76 6.52
CA PHE A 158 -7.89 -10.09 5.54
C PHE A 158 -6.80 -9.20 6.14
N PHE A 159 -6.65 -9.15 7.46
CA PHE A 159 -5.50 -8.50 8.09
C PHE A 159 -4.26 -9.40 7.96
N ASN A 160 -3.79 -9.66 6.75
CA ASN A 160 -2.61 -10.45 6.50
C ASN A 160 -1.90 -9.99 5.23
N LEU A 161 -0.63 -10.39 5.06
CA LEU A 161 0.17 -10.04 3.90
C LEU A 161 0.00 -10.98 2.70
N LYS A 162 -0.82 -12.04 2.79
CA LYS A 162 -0.90 -13.10 1.76
C LYS A 162 -1.27 -12.54 0.39
N ASN A 163 -2.07 -11.47 0.34
CA ASN A 163 -2.45 -10.83 -0.91
C ASN A 163 -1.29 -10.03 -1.54
N ILE A 164 -0.38 -9.46 -0.73
CA ILE A 164 0.85 -8.83 -1.23
C ILE A 164 1.80 -9.92 -1.73
N GLU A 165 1.94 -11.01 -0.98
CA GLU A 165 2.70 -12.21 -1.34
C GLU A 165 2.23 -12.81 -2.69
N GLU A 166 0.93 -13.00 -2.88
CA GLU A 166 0.36 -13.52 -4.12
C GLU A 166 0.62 -12.62 -5.34
N VAL A 167 0.57 -11.29 -5.17
CA VAL A 167 0.86 -10.35 -6.26
C VAL A 167 2.34 -10.42 -6.64
N LEU A 168 3.24 -10.60 -5.67
CA LEU A 168 4.67 -10.73 -5.92
C LEU A 168 5.01 -12.06 -6.61
N LYS A 169 4.42 -13.18 -6.15
CA LYS A 169 4.53 -14.51 -6.80
C LYS A 169 4.07 -14.51 -8.24
N SER A 170 3.05 -13.73 -8.57
CA SER A 170 2.53 -13.67 -9.94
C SER A 170 3.47 -12.99 -10.96
N LYS A 171 4.58 -12.37 -10.52
CA LYS A 171 5.46 -11.55 -11.37
C LYS A 171 6.92 -12.03 -11.46
N GLY A 172 7.29 -13.16 -10.85
CA GLY A 172 8.66 -13.69 -10.84
C GLY A 172 8.74 -15.22 -10.82
N SER A 173 9.95 -15.77 -10.97
CA SER A 173 10.19 -17.18 -10.64
C SER A 173 10.16 -17.37 -9.12
N ASP A 174 9.82 -18.57 -8.66
CA ASP A 174 9.67 -18.88 -7.22
C ASP A 174 10.90 -18.45 -6.39
N GLU A 175 12.12 -18.71 -6.88
CA GLU A 175 13.37 -18.41 -6.17
C GLU A 175 13.70 -16.90 -6.11
N GLN A 176 13.35 -16.12 -7.14
CA GLN A 176 13.52 -14.66 -7.12
C GLN A 176 12.46 -14.00 -6.25
N THR A 177 11.26 -14.59 -6.21
CA THR A 177 10.15 -14.11 -5.40
C THR A 177 10.41 -14.37 -3.91
N GLU A 178 10.87 -15.55 -3.51
CA GLU A 178 11.20 -15.86 -2.11
C GLU A 178 12.29 -14.93 -1.55
N LYS A 179 13.33 -14.64 -2.36
CA LYS A 179 14.38 -13.68 -1.99
C LYS A 179 13.81 -12.27 -1.85
N MET A 180 12.90 -11.86 -2.74
CA MET A 180 12.28 -10.54 -2.70
C MET A 180 11.26 -10.40 -1.57
N GLU A 181 10.50 -11.44 -1.25
CA GLU A 181 9.56 -11.51 -0.12
C GLU A 181 10.30 -11.45 1.22
N GLY A 182 11.34 -12.26 1.39
CA GLY A 182 12.20 -12.20 2.57
C GLY A 182 12.84 -10.83 2.76
N MET A 183 13.28 -10.21 1.65
CA MET A 183 13.83 -8.86 1.63
C MET A 183 12.76 -7.82 2.04
N MET A 184 11.58 -7.85 1.44
CA MET A 184 10.47 -6.96 1.78
C MET A 184 10.03 -7.11 3.24
N MET A 185 9.93 -8.32 3.77
CA MET A 185 9.59 -8.56 5.17
C MET A 185 10.68 -8.08 6.14
N MET A 186 11.94 -8.03 5.72
CA MET A 186 13.02 -7.42 6.50
C MET A 186 12.99 -5.88 6.45
N PHE A 187 12.54 -5.29 5.34
CA PHE A 187 12.61 -3.84 5.11
C PHE A 187 11.34 -3.06 5.48
N PHE A 188 10.16 -3.61 5.24
CA PHE A 188 8.92 -3.01 5.70
C PHE A 188 8.78 -3.31 7.19
N LYS A 189 8.93 -2.30 8.05
CA LYS A 189 8.71 -2.45 9.51
C LYS A 189 7.43 -1.80 9.99
N ASN A 190 6.91 -0.85 9.22
CA ASN A 190 5.73 -0.06 9.59
C ASN A 190 4.74 -0.05 8.43
N ILE A 191 3.70 -0.88 8.52
CA ILE A 191 2.57 -0.86 7.61
C ILE A 191 1.35 -0.43 8.41
N GLY A 192 0.60 0.55 7.91
CA GLY A 192 -0.66 0.91 8.54
C GLY A 192 -1.63 1.59 7.59
N THR A 193 -2.91 1.45 7.94
CA THR A 193 -4.04 2.01 7.21
C THR A 193 -4.87 2.89 8.12
N THR A 194 -5.06 4.16 7.78
CA THR A 194 -6.00 5.06 8.45
C THR A 194 -7.29 5.06 7.66
N LEU A 195 -8.38 4.67 8.32
CA LEU A 195 -9.73 4.73 7.82
C LEU A 195 -10.36 6.02 8.35
N LYS A 196 -10.72 6.94 7.46
CA LYS A 196 -11.38 8.22 7.77
C LYS A 196 -12.80 8.22 7.26
N PHE A 197 -13.68 8.91 7.97
CA PHE A 197 -15.09 9.03 7.64
C PHE A 197 -15.47 10.51 7.51
N GLU A 198 -16.35 10.83 6.57
CA GLU A 198 -16.90 12.20 6.45
C GLU A 198 -17.88 12.54 7.59
N ASN A 199 -18.47 11.53 8.22
CA ASN A 199 -19.35 11.66 9.38
C ASN A 199 -18.64 11.13 10.63
N LYS A 200 -19.06 11.62 11.81
CA LYS A 200 -18.55 11.13 13.08
C LYS A 200 -18.86 9.64 13.25
N ILE A 201 -17.93 8.93 13.86
CA ILE A 201 -18.12 7.55 14.29
C ILE A 201 -19.09 7.56 15.46
N LYS A 202 -20.24 6.93 15.26
CA LYS A 202 -21.26 6.73 16.29
C LYS A 202 -20.94 5.53 17.18
N SER A 203 -20.47 4.43 16.59
CA SER A 203 -20.14 3.22 17.34
C SER A 203 -19.20 2.31 16.57
N ILE A 204 -18.37 1.56 17.32
CA ILE A 204 -17.53 0.48 16.80
C ILE A 204 -17.91 -0.79 17.56
N THR A 205 -18.29 -1.83 16.83
CA THR A 205 -18.58 -3.17 17.36
C THR A 205 -17.54 -4.16 16.84
N GLY A 206 -17.06 -5.04 17.71
CA GLY A 206 -15.92 -5.91 17.42
C GLY A 206 -14.59 -5.28 17.83
N LYS A 207 -13.61 -6.11 18.17
CA LYS A 207 -12.28 -5.70 18.64
C LYS A 207 -11.20 -6.53 17.98
N HIS A 208 -10.13 -5.85 17.56
CA HIS A 208 -8.91 -6.49 17.09
C HIS A 208 -7.71 -5.69 17.57
N ASP A 209 -6.64 -6.35 18.00
CA ASP A 209 -5.47 -5.68 18.61
C ASP A 209 -4.77 -4.68 17.69
N TRP A 210 -4.88 -4.89 16.38
CA TRP A 210 -4.33 -4.01 15.35
C TRP A 210 -5.20 -2.81 15.02
N LEU A 211 -6.46 -2.79 15.45
CA LEU A 211 -7.41 -1.71 15.13
C LEU A 211 -7.64 -0.82 16.34
N LYS A 212 -7.44 0.48 16.17
CA LYS A 212 -7.65 1.48 17.22
C LYS A 212 -8.31 2.75 16.68
N GLN A 213 -9.35 3.23 17.35
CA GLN A 213 -9.89 4.57 17.07
C GLN A 213 -8.88 5.63 17.50
N ILE A 214 -8.59 6.58 16.60
CA ILE A 214 -7.60 7.65 16.85
C ILE A 214 -8.26 9.00 17.08
N ASP A 215 -9.46 9.23 16.54
CA ASP A 215 -10.30 10.41 16.77
C ASP A 215 -11.78 10.11 16.44
N ASP A 216 -12.65 11.11 16.54
CA ASP A 216 -14.10 11.00 16.28
C ASP A 216 -14.46 10.63 14.82
N TYR A 217 -13.51 10.72 13.89
CA TYR A 217 -13.71 10.53 12.46
C TYR A 217 -12.77 9.46 11.88
N SER A 218 -11.90 8.86 12.68
CA SER A 218 -10.81 8.04 12.15
C SER A 218 -10.45 6.85 13.03
N VAL A 219 -10.11 5.76 12.36
CA VAL A 219 -9.61 4.52 12.93
C VAL A 219 -8.29 4.16 12.24
N ARG A 220 -7.30 3.69 12.99
CA ARG A 220 -6.02 3.22 12.48
C ARG A 220 -5.90 1.71 12.63
N ILE A 221 -5.49 1.05 11.55
CA ILE A 221 -5.01 -0.32 11.54
C ILE A 221 -3.48 -0.27 11.47
N VAL A 222 -2.81 -0.91 12.43
CA VAL A 222 -1.34 -1.05 12.45
C VAL A 222 -1.00 -2.53 12.36
N TYR A 223 -0.35 -2.92 11.27
CA TYR A 223 -0.01 -4.31 11.00
C TYR A 223 1.26 -4.68 11.75
N ASP A 224 1.16 -5.63 12.69
CA ASP A 224 2.32 -6.19 13.38
C ASP A 224 2.91 -7.35 12.56
N LEU A 225 3.92 -7.03 11.77
CA LEU A 225 4.60 -7.98 10.89
C LEU A 225 5.32 -9.10 11.65
N LYS A 226 5.74 -8.84 12.89
CA LYS A 226 6.35 -9.88 13.73
C LYS A 226 5.28 -10.87 14.19
N ALA A 227 4.16 -10.36 14.70
CA ALA A 227 3.05 -11.19 15.12
C ALA A 227 2.43 -11.99 13.96
N MET A 228 2.51 -11.51 12.73
CA MET A 228 2.04 -12.26 11.54
C MET A 228 2.91 -13.45 11.18
N ASN A 229 4.23 -13.35 11.42
CA ASN A 229 5.20 -14.40 11.08
C ASN A 229 5.49 -15.35 12.24
N ASP A 230 5.11 -14.96 13.45
CA ASP A 230 5.26 -15.76 14.65
C ASP A 230 4.02 -16.64 14.86
N LYS A 231 4.20 -17.96 14.68
CA LYS A 231 3.12 -18.95 14.88
C LYS A 231 2.62 -18.99 16.33
N ASP A 232 3.40 -18.47 17.27
CA ASP A 232 3.08 -18.43 18.69
C ASP A 232 2.54 -17.05 19.14
N ALA A 233 2.37 -16.10 18.21
CA ALA A 233 1.81 -14.79 18.53
C ALA A 233 0.37 -14.92 19.05
N LYS A 234 0.15 -14.45 20.28
CA LYS A 234 -1.17 -14.45 20.92
C LYS A 234 -1.75 -13.04 20.92
N LEU A 235 -2.68 -12.79 19.99
CA LEU A 235 -3.52 -11.60 20.01
C LEU A 235 -4.58 -11.73 21.12
N LYS A 236 -4.83 -10.63 21.84
CA LYS A 236 -5.84 -10.54 22.90
C LYS A 236 -7.25 -10.42 22.33
N ASN A 237 -7.42 -9.64 21.26
CA ASN A 237 -8.68 -9.48 20.55
C ASN A 237 -8.51 -9.89 19.08
N THR A 238 -9.42 -10.74 18.60
CA THR A 238 -9.36 -11.39 17.28
C THR A 238 -10.75 -11.50 16.64
N ASP A 239 -11.66 -10.58 16.95
CA ASP A 239 -13.02 -10.64 16.41
C ASP A 239 -12.96 -10.59 14.89
N LYS A 240 -13.50 -11.62 14.23
CA LYS A 240 -13.45 -11.81 12.78
C LYS A 240 -14.12 -10.71 11.97
N LYS A 241 -14.96 -9.92 12.64
CA LYS A 241 -15.78 -8.89 12.04
C LYS A 241 -15.77 -7.66 12.93
N ILE A 242 -15.49 -6.52 12.32
CA ILE A 242 -15.62 -5.20 12.95
C ILE A 242 -16.64 -4.40 12.16
N VAL A 243 -17.57 -3.76 12.87
CA VAL A 243 -18.62 -2.92 12.29
C VAL A 243 -18.49 -1.52 12.87
N ILE A 244 -18.23 -0.54 12.00
CA ILE A 244 -18.14 0.87 12.34
C ILE A 244 -19.36 1.55 11.75
N VAL A 245 -20.15 2.23 12.58
CA VAL A 245 -21.34 2.97 12.17
C VAL A 245 -21.07 4.45 12.37
N THR A 246 -21.35 5.26 11.35
CA THR A 246 -21.29 6.73 11.42
C THR A 246 -22.68 7.33 11.62
N GLU A 247 -22.71 8.62 11.99
CA GLU A 247 -23.96 9.42 12.07
C GLU A 247 -24.74 9.41 10.75
#